data_AF-A0A925J9W8-F1
#
_entry.id   AF-A0A925J9W8-F1
#
_cell.length_a   1.000
_cell.length_b   1.000
_cell.length_c   1.000
_cell.angle_alpha   90.00
_cell.angle_beta   90.00
_cell.angle_gamma   90.00
#
_symmetry.space_group_name_H-M   'P 1'
#
loop_
_entity.id
_entity.type
_entity.pdbx_description
1 polymer ?
#
loop_
_entity_poly.entity_id
_entity_poly.type
_entity_poly.pdbx_seq_one_letter_code
_entity_poly.pdbx_strand_id
1 'polypeptide(L)'
;MFDILNKYLFQHKSISIPGLGSLVAETVPAVTDFANRQVMPVQLKFRFNKYFDAPDRDFFAYLSQQKNIPDFEAIKCYNEFAWELRNKIRTED
;
A
#
# COMPACT_ATOMS: atom_id res chain seq x y z
N MET A 1 7.85 3.43 -9.74
CA MET A 1 6.87 2.46 -9.19
C MET A 1 6.34 2.96 -7.86
N PHE A 2 7.20 3.21 -6.86
CA PHE A 2 6.80 3.73 -5.55
C PHE A 2 5.85 4.94 -5.61
N ASP A 3 6.08 5.93 -6.48
CA ASP A 3 5.19 7.08 -6.60
C ASP A 3 3.75 6.72 -7.02
N ILE A 4 3.61 5.76 -7.94
CA ILE A 4 2.30 5.27 -8.43
C ILE A 4 1.58 4.52 -7.30
N LEU A 5 2.31 3.66 -6.59
CA LEU A 5 1.79 2.87 -5.47
C LEU A 5 1.43 3.74 -4.27
N ASN A 6 2.22 4.77 -3.98
CA ASN A 6 1.93 5.74 -2.93
C ASN A 6 0.63 6.48 -3.23
N LYS A 7 0.47 7.00 -4.45
CA LYS A 7 -0.78 7.65 -4.89
C LYS A 7 -1.97 6.70 -4.75
N TYR A 8 -1.83 5.44 -5.19
CA TYR A 8 -2.88 4.43 -5.05
C TYR A 8 -3.24 4.19 -3.59
N LEU A 9 -2.24 3.98 -2.72
CA LEU A 9 -2.44 3.76 -1.28
C LEU A 9 -3.17 4.92 -0.61
N PHE A 10 -2.84 6.17 -0.94
CA PHE A 10 -3.53 7.33 -0.36
C PHE A 10 -4.99 7.44 -0.82
N GLN A 11 -5.30 7.02 -2.06
CA GLN A 11 -6.64 7.03 -2.64
C GLN A 11 -7.51 5.87 -2.13
N HIS A 12 -6.99 4.65 -2.19
CA HIS A 12 -7.73 3.42 -1.91
C HIS A 12 -7.56 2.90 -0.48
N LYS A 13 -6.68 3.53 0.33
CA LYS A 13 -6.39 3.19 1.73
C LYS A 13 -5.81 1.80 1.97
N SER A 14 -5.61 1.00 0.93
CA SER A 14 -5.01 -0.32 1.02
C SER A 14 -4.25 -0.63 -0.25
N ILE A 15 -3.16 -1.38 -0.11
CA ILE A 15 -2.44 -1.97 -1.24
C ILE A 15 -1.88 -3.33 -0.84
N SER A 16 -2.12 -4.34 -1.67
CA SER A 16 -1.63 -5.70 -1.44
C SER A 16 -0.37 -5.95 -2.25
N ILE A 17 0.69 -6.43 -1.60
CA ILE A 17 1.97 -6.75 -2.23
C ILE A 17 2.17 -8.27 -2.22
N PRO A 18 2.08 -8.94 -3.40
CA PRO A 18 2.24 -10.38 -3.52
C PRO A 18 3.54 -10.86 -2.88
N GLY A 19 3.46 -11.90 -2.05
CA GLY A 19 4.65 -12.47 -1.40
C GLY A 19 5.14 -11.73 -0.15
N LEU A 20 4.56 -10.57 0.19
CA LEU A 20 4.90 -9.80 1.41
C LEU A 20 3.70 -9.65 2.34
N GLY A 21 2.57 -9.15 1.82
CA GLY A 21 1.38 -8.81 2.61
C GLY A 21 0.73 -7.51 2.13
N SER A 22 -0.24 -7.00 2.88
CA SER A 22 -0.98 -5.78 2.55
C SER A 22 -0.61 -4.63 3.48
N LEU A 23 -0.49 -3.43 2.91
CA LEU A 23 -0.31 -2.18 3.66
C LEU A 23 -1.64 -1.42 3.66
N VAL A 24 -2.13 -1.10 4.85
CA VAL A 24 -3.40 -0.40 5.05
C VAL A 24 -3.15 0.96 5.71
N ALA A 25 -3.73 2.01 5.15
CA ALA A 25 -3.68 3.37 5.67
C ALA A 25 -4.97 3.68 6.43
N GLU A 26 -4.87 3.79 7.75
CA GLU A 26 -6.00 3.96 8.65
C GLU A 26 -6.01 5.36 9.25
N THR A 27 -7.17 5.99 9.26
CA THR A 27 -7.35 7.29 9.91
C THR A 27 -7.74 7.08 11.36
N VAL A 28 -6.87 7.49 12.28
CA VAL A 28 -7.17 7.56 13.71
C VAL A 28 -7.84 8.91 13.97
N PRO A 29 -9.08 8.92 14.47
CA PRO A 29 -9.79 10.15 14.74
C PRO A 29 -9.10 10.97 15.83
N ALA A 30 -9.38 12.26 15.87
CA ALA A 30 -8.90 13.13 16.93
C ALA A 30 -9.48 12.66 18.28
N VAL A 31 -8.63 12.59 19.30
CA VAL A 31 -9.01 12.15 20.64
C VAL A 31 -8.74 13.30 21.60
N THR A 32 -9.75 13.67 22.38
CA THR A 32 -9.58 14.63 23.47
C THR A 32 -9.14 13.88 24.72
N ASP A 33 -7.95 14.18 25.20
CA ASP A 33 -7.46 13.74 26.50
C ASP A 33 -7.84 14.79 27.55
N PHE A 34 -8.90 14.51 28.30
CA PHE A 34 -9.38 15.39 29.36
C PHE A 34 -8.44 15.45 30.57
N ALA A 35 -7.72 14.36 30.87
CA ALA A 35 -6.82 14.31 32.02
C ALA A 35 -5.63 15.25 31.82
N ASN A 36 -5.09 15.26 30.59
CA ASN A 36 -3.96 16.11 30.23
C ASN A 36 -4.37 17.45 29.59
N ARG A 37 -5.69 17.70 29.42
CA ARG A 37 -6.24 18.88 28.72
C ARG A 37 -5.67 19.07 27.32
N GLN A 38 -5.47 17.97 26.60
CA GLN A 38 -4.87 17.96 25.27
C GLN A 38 -5.84 17.40 24.24
N VAL A 39 -5.71 17.88 23.01
CA VAL A 39 -6.41 17.31 21.85
C VAL A 39 -5.38 16.69 20.94
N MET A 40 -5.43 15.36 20.80
CA MET A 40 -4.62 14.64 19.84
C MET A 40 -5.24 14.85 18.45
N PRO A 41 -4.47 15.34 17.46
CA PRO A 41 -4.97 15.58 16.12
C PRO A 41 -5.34 14.27 15.41
N VAL A 42 -6.08 14.37 14.31
CA VAL A 42 -6.31 13.23 13.41
C VAL A 42 -4.96 12.72 12.88
N GLN A 43 -4.73 11.42 12.97
CA GLN A 43 -3.49 10.81 12.50
C GLN A 43 -3.77 9.81 11.39
N LEU A 44 -2.90 9.76 10.39
CA LEU A 44 -2.86 8.67 9.43
C LEU A 44 -1.82 7.65 9.89
N LYS A 45 -2.25 6.42 10.17
CA LYS A 45 -1.37 5.31 10.56
C LYS A 45 -1.29 4.29 9.42
N PHE A 46 -0.11 3.76 9.19
CA PHE A 46 0.09 2.67 8.25
C PHE A 46 0.26 1.37 9.02
N ARG A 47 -0.57 0.38 8.70
CA ARG A 47 -0.54 -0.96 9.29
C ARG A 47 -0.13 -1.95 8.22
N PHE A 48 0.90 -2.74 8.52
CA PHE A 48 1.28 -3.86 7.66
C PHE A 48 0.62 -5.15 8.16
N ASN A 49 -0.05 -5.85 7.25
CA ASN A 49 -0.67 -7.13 7.49
C ASN A 49 0.03 -8.21 6.64
N LYS A 50 0.61 -9.22 7.29
CA LYS A 50 1.31 -10.32 6.61
C LYS A 50 0.37 -11.33 5.94
N TYR A 51 -0.93 -11.29 6.21
CA TYR A 51 -1.89 -12.17 5.55
C TYR A 51 -1.96 -11.86 4.04
N PHE A 52 -1.99 -12.92 3.24
CA PHE A 52 -1.94 -12.85 1.79
C PHE A 52 -3.29 -12.41 1.22
N ASP A 53 -3.41 -11.13 0.89
CA ASP A 53 -4.39 -10.66 -0.09
C ASP A 53 -3.71 -10.55 -1.46
N ALA A 54 -4.45 -10.94 -2.50
CA ALA A 54 -4.06 -10.69 -3.88
C ALA A 54 -4.46 -9.27 -4.28
N PRO A 55 -3.66 -8.56 -5.10
CA PRO A 55 -4.09 -7.31 -5.69
C PRO A 55 -5.37 -7.53 -6.51
N ASP A 56 -6.30 -6.58 -6.41
CA ASP A 56 -7.57 -6.65 -7.11
C ASP A 56 -7.45 -6.20 -8.58
N ARG A 57 -8.53 -6.42 -9.34
CA ARG A 57 -8.60 -6.01 -10.75
C ARG A 57 -8.50 -4.49 -10.90
N ASP A 58 -9.07 -3.75 -9.97
CA ASP A 58 -9.09 -2.28 -9.99
C ASP A 58 -7.68 -1.70 -9.82
N PHE A 59 -6.85 -2.33 -8.99
CA PHE A 59 -5.43 -2.00 -8.89
C PHE A 59 -4.69 -2.16 -10.21
N PHE A 60 -4.89 -3.29 -10.91
CA PHE A 60 -4.20 -3.52 -12.18
C PHE A 60 -4.70 -2.59 -13.29
N ALA A 61 -5.99 -2.26 -13.30
CA ALA A 61 -6.55 -1.25 -14.21
C ALA A 61 -5.99 0.16 -13.92
N TYR A 62 -5.82 0.53 -12.65
CA TYR A 62 -5.16 1.77 -12.28
C TYR A 62 -3.70 1.78 -12.73
N LEU A 63 -2.97 0.69 -12.48
CA LEU A 63 -1.56 0.58 -12.84
C LEU A 63 -1.34 0.63 -14.36
N SER A 64 -2.20 -0.04 -15.14
CA SER A 64 -2.16 -0.05 -16.60
C SER A 64 -2.38 1.35 -17.17
N GLN A 65 -3.34 2.10 -16.64
CA GLN A 65 -3.57 3.51 -17.00
C GLN A 65 -2.39 4.42 -16.64
N GLN A 66 -1.85 4.31 -15.42
CA GLN A 66 -0.75 5.17 -14.98
C GLN A 66 0.55 4.93 -15.76
N LYS A 67 0.76 3.72 -16.27
CA LYS A 67 1.94 3.36 -17.06
C LYS A 67 1.71 3.38 -18.58
N ASN A 68 0.46 3.55 -19.03
CA ASN A 68 0.07 3.45 -20.43
C ASN A 68 0.51 2.12 -21.07
N ILE A 69 0.24 1.02 -20.37
CA ILE A 69 0.55 -0.36 -20.81
C ILE A 69 -0.72 -1.22 -20.74
N PRO A 70 -0.81 -2.35 -21.46
CA PRO A 70 -1.92 -3.29 -21.32
C PRO A 70 -2.00 -3.92 -19.93
N ASP A 71 -3.21 -4.30 -19.50
CA ASP A 71 -3.45 -4.91 -18.17
C ASP A 71 -2.58 -6.14 -17.89
N PHE A 72 -2.38 -7.02 -18.89
CA PHE A 72 -1.53 -8.20 -18.72
C PHE A 72 -0.06 -7.83 -18.45
N GLU A 73 0.41 -6.73 -19.04
CA GLU A 73 1.77 -6.22 -18.84
C GLU A 73 1.90 -5.53 -17.48
N ALA A 74 0.85 -4.84 -17.02
CA ALA A 74 0.78 -4.28 -15.68
C ALA A 74 0.89 -5.36 -14.60
N ILE A 75 0.20 -6.49 -14.76
CA ILE A 75 0.28 -7.64 -13.86
C ILE A 75 1.72 -8.16 -13.79
N LYS A 76 2.34 -8.42 -14.95
CA LYS A 76 3.72 -8.92 -15.03
C LYS A 76 4.70 -7.95 -14.35
N CYS A 77 4.62 -6.67 -14.70
CA CYS A 77 5.48 -5.63 -14.16
C CYS A 77 5.34 -5.48 -12.63
N TYR A 78 4.12 -5.60 -12.11
CA TYR A 78 3.90 -5.52 -10.66
C TYR A 78 4.47 -6.75 -9.92
N ASN A 79 4.31 -7.94 -10.48
CA ASN A 79 4.86 -9.16 -9.91
C ASN A 79 6.40 -9.15 -9.90
N GLU A 80 7.02 -8.66 -10.97
CA GLU A 80 8.47 -8.44 -11.02
C GLU A 80 8.93 -7.46 -9.94
N PHE A 81 8.25 -6.33 -9.80
CA PHE A 81 8.52 -5.37 -8.73
C PHE A 81 8.40 -5.98 -7.33
N ALA A 82 7.32 -6.73 -7.07
CA ALA A 82 7.09 -7.37 -5.77
C ALA A 82 8.19 -8.41 -5.44
N TRP A 83 8.63 -9.17 -6.45
CA TRP A 83 9.73 -10.12 -6.32
C TRP A 83 11.05 -9.42 -6.01
N GLU A 84 11.39 -8.35 -6.73
CA GLU A 84 12.60 -7.55 -6.49
C GLU A 84 12.60 -6.93 -5.09
N LEU A 85 11.47 -6.36 -4.68
CA LEU A 85 11.31 -5.77 -3.35
C LEU A 85 11.54 -6.81 -2.25
N ARG A 86 10.94 -8.00 -2.38
CA ARG A 86 11.13 -9.11 -1.44
C ARG A 86 12.58 -9.53 -1.35
N ASN A 87 13.29 -9.61 -2.47
CA ASN A 87 14.70 -9.98 -2.49
C ASN A 87 15.56 -8.95 -1.78
N LYS A 88 15.31 -7.65 -2.01
CA LYS A 88 16.03 -6.57 -1.32
C LYS A 88 15.86 -6.64 0.19
N ILE A 89 14.62 -6.79 0.68
CA ILE A 89 14.33 -6.91 2.10
C ILE A 89 15.09 -8.10 2.72
N ARG A 90 15.13 -9.26 2.03
CA ARG A 90 15.82 -10.45 2.52
C ARG A 90 17.36 -10.31 2.57
N THR A 91 17.94 -9.39 1.80
CA THR A 91 19.39 -9.17 1.74
C THR A 91 19.87 -8.13 2.75
N GLU A 92 18.96 -7.39 3.37
CA GLU A 92 19.27 -6.38 4.41
C GLU A 92 19.26 -6.95 5.84
N ASP A 93 18.91 -8.23 6.01
CA ASP A 93 19.09 -9.04 7.25
C ASP A 93 20.44 -9.78 7.25
#